data_AF-A0A8T6M5A5-F1
#
_entry.id   AF-A0A8T6M5A5-F1
#
_cell.length_a   1.000
_cell.length_b   1.000
_cell.length_c   1.000
_cell.angle_alpha   90.00
_cell.angle_beta   90.00
_cell.angle_gamma   90.00
#
_symmetry.space_group_name_H-M   'P 1'
#
loop_
_entity.id
_entity.type
_entity.pdbx_description
1 polymer ?
#
loop_
_entity_poly.entity_id
_entity_poly.type
_entity_poly.pdbx_seq_one_letter_code
_entity_poly.pdbx_strand_id
1 'polypeptide(L)'
;MIETKKIDDLVYAAVFGSEAEKQDARFEIWKLGKENNVICASINDFYMARGRGELPTDFTVPAMNLRGMTYDLACSIFSVAKKNNVGALIFEIARSEMGYTDQNPHEYTAVVMAAALREGWSGPLFIQGDHFQAKAKAMGVPADGEIEAIKDLVKQSVDAGFYNIDIDMSTLVDLDATSVADEQAPNIKYSLEFTKLIRSVQPNGIEISIGGEIGHIGGKNSTTEDFMTFISGFNAGLSQEMTGISKISVATGTSHGGIVLADGTLANIDVDFSILANISKVCRKNYQIGGAVQHGASTLPDDFFSQFPKSEAIEVHLATGFQNLQMNHHDFSKELLEKMYTWLDENKSSERNADQTDEQFHYELRKKAWGKFKKECWNMDVTARESIKKLLSERVEFLFGQLNVFNTMKIVGKFIKPVVVEKTKADFAPWGSKVIDVIGLSD
;
A
#
# COMPACT_ATOMS: atom_id res chain seq x y z
N MET A 1 -24.01 11.66 -14.81
CA MET A 1 -23.62 10.78 -13.69
C MET A 1 -23.95 9.36 -14.09
N ILE A 2 -23.01 8.42 -13.95
CA ILE A 2 -23.28 7.00 -14.20
C ILE A 2 -24.23 6.51 -13.10
N GLU A 3 -25.20 5.67 -13.45
CA GLU A 3 -26.09 5.06 -12.47
C GLU A 3 -25.28 4.17 -11.51
N THR A 4 -25.37 4.41 -10.20
CA THR A 4 -24.55 3.71 -9.19
C THR A 4 -24.73 2.20 -9.26
N LYS A 5 -25.97 1.73 -9.47
CA LYS A 5 -26.29 0.32 -9.65
C LYS A 5 -25.51 -0.33 -10.80
N LYS A 6 -25.31 0.40 -11.90
CA LYS A 6 -24.52 -0.09 -13.04
C LYS A 6 -23.05 -0.30 -12.66
N ILE A 7 -22.48 0.57 -11.82
CA ILE A 7 -21.10 0.41 -11.32
C ILE A 7 -21.01 -0.77 -10.34
N ASP A 8 -21.98 -0.89 -9.42
CA ASP A 8 -22.04 -1.99 -8.45
C ASP A 8 -22.11 -3.36 -9.16
N ASP A 9 -22.91 -3.49 -10.22
CA ASP A 9 -23.01 -4.71 -11.04
C ASP A 9 -21.70 -4.99 -11.80
N LEU A 10 -21.07 -3.95 -12.37
CA LEU A 10 -19.79 -4.08 -13.09
C LEU A 10 -18.67 -4.54 -12.18
N VAL A 11 -18.50 -3.94 -11.00
CA VAL A 11 -17.43 -4.34 -10.08
C VAL A 11 -17.67 -5.75 -9.53
N TYR A 12 -18.93 -6.16 -9.32
CA TYR A 12 -19.25 -7.53 -8.94
C TYR A 12 -18.78 -8.53 -10.01
N ALA A 13 -19.06 -8.25 -11.29
CA ALA A 13 -18.57 -9.06 -12.40
C ALA A 13 -17.03 -9.06 -12.51
N ALA A 14 -16.39 -7.92 -12.25
CA ALA A 14 -14.93 -7.77 -12.27
C ALA A 14 -14.20 -8.63 -11.22
N VAL A 15 -14.89 -9.01 -10.13
CA VAL A 15 -14.34 -9.82 -9.03
C VAL A 15 -14.82 -11.27 -9.11
N PHE A 16 -16.13 -11.50 -9.30
CA PHE A 16 -16.76 -12.82 -9.15
C PHE A 16 -17.31 -13.43 -10.44
N GLY A 17 -17.21 -12.74 -11.57
CA GLY A 17 -17.62 -13.28 -12.87
C GLY A 17 -16.71 -14.41 -13.34
N SER A 18 -17.10 -15.06 -14.43
CA SER A 18 -16.20 -15.89 -15.24
C SER A 18 -15.01 -15.08 -15.75
N GLU A 19 -13.93 -15.72 -16.19
CA GLU A 19 -12.75 -15.01 -16.68
C GLU A 19 -13.06 -14.05 -17.85
N ALA A 20 -14.01 -14.41 -18.72
CA ALA A 20 -14.49 -13.52 -19.78
C ALA A 20 -15.26 -12.31 -19.23
N GLU A 21 -16.16 -12.52 -18.26
CA GLU A 21 -16.91 -11.45 -17.62
C GLU A 21 -16.01 -10.51 -16.81
N LYS A 22 -15.00 -11.06 -16.11
CA LYS A 22 -13.98 -10.27 -15.41
C LYS A 22 -13.21 -9.38 -16.38
N GLN A 23 -12.73 -9.94 -17.49
CA GLN A 23 -12.02 -9.19 -18.52
C GLN A 23 -12.89 -8.05 -19.08
N ASP A 24 -14.15 -8.35 -19.44
CA ASP A 24 -15.09 -7.36 -19.96
C ASP A 24 -15.40 -6.25 -18.96
N ALA A 25 -15.69 -6.62 -17.72
CA ALA A 25 -16.02 -5.66 -16.67
C ALA A 25 -14.85 -4.75 -16.31
N ARG A 26 -13.63 -5.32 -16.18
CA ARG A 26 -12.42 -4.54 -15.87
C ARG A 26 -12.08 -3.57 -17.01
N PHE A 27 -12.23 -4.00 -18.26
CA PHE A 27 -12.04 -3.12 -19.42
C PHE A 27 -13.09 -2.01 -19.47
N GLU A 28 -14.36 -2.32 -19.19
CA GLU A 28 -15.43 -1.32 -19.13
C GLU A 28 -15.18 -0.28 -18.03
N ILE A 29 -14.79 -0.74 -16.82
CA ILE A 29 -14.43 0.15 -15.71
C ILE A 29 -13.27 1.07 -16.11
N TRP A 30 -12.23 0.56 -16.76
CA TRP A 30 -11.10 1.36 -17.25
C TRP A 30 -11.54 2.48 -18.21
N LYS A 31 -12.40 2.15 -19.18
CA LYS A 31 -12.95 3.15 -20.12
C LYS A 31 -13.78 4.21 -19.39
N LEU A 32 -14.64 3.80 -18.47
CA LEU A 32 -15.44 4.73 -17.67
C LEU A 32 -14.55 5.63 -16.81
N GLY A 33 -13.46 5.10 -16.25
CA GLY A 33 -12.44 5.86 -15.54
C GLY A 33 -11.88 6.99 -16.40
N LYS A 34 -11.40 6.66 -17.61
CA LYS A 34 -10.93 7.65 -18.59
C LYS A 34 -12.00 8.71 -18.91
N GLU A 35 -13.23 8.30 -19.19
CA GLU A 35 -14.34 9.21 -19.55
C GLU A 35 -14.72 10.17 -18.41
N ASN A 36 -14.47 9.79 -17.16
CA ASN A 36 -14.81 10.58 -15.96
C ASN A 36 -13.58 11.18 -15.26
N ASN A 37 -12.42 11.16 -15.94
CA ASN A 37 -11.16 11.71 -15.43
C ASN A 37 -10.75 11.08 -14.08
N VAL A 38 -10.96 9.76 -13.94
CA VAL A 38 -10.35 8.91 -12.92
C VAL A 38 -9.24 8.12 -13.62
N ILE A 39 -8.04 8.67 -13.60
CA ILE A 39 -6.92 8.18 -14.41
C ILE A 39 -5.79 7.75 -13.48
N CYS A 40 -5.32 6.50 -13.59
CA CYS A 40 -4.17 6.02 -12.84
C CYS A 40 -2.97 6.93 -13.10
N ALA A 41 -2.30 7.38 -12.04
CA ALA A 41 -1.24 8.36 -12.10
C ALA A 41 -0.09 8.02 -11.15
N SER A 42 1.08 8.56 -11.45
CA SER A 42 2.21 8.53 -10.52
C SER A 42 2.24 9.78 -9.65
N ILE A 43 2.53 9.61 -8.35
CA ILE A 43 2.73 10.71 -7.40
C ILE A 43 4.16 11.30 -7.49
N ASN A 44 5.02 10.75 -8.35
CA ASN A 44 6.45 11.07 -8.39
C ASN A 44 6.73 12.58 -8.41
N ASP A 45 6.15 13.32 -9.35
CA ASP A 45 6.43 14.76 -9.51
C ASP A 45 5.97 15.58 -8.30
N PHE A 46 4.91 15.13 -7.62
CA PHE A 46 4.45 15.72 -6.38
C PHE A 46 5.48 15.50 -5.26
N TYR A 47 5.98 14.28 -5.08
CA TYR A 47 7.02 14.02 -4.07
C TYR A 47 8.35 14.70 -4.38
N MET A 48 8.78 14.69 -5.63
CA MET A 48 9.99 15.41 -6.05
C MET A 48 9.85 16.92 -5.87
N ALA A 49 8.65 17.49 -6.04
CA ALA A 49 8.40 18.90 -5.71
C ALA A 49 8.60 19.20 -4.22
N ARG A 50 8.22 18.29 -3.32
CA ARG A 50 8.58 18.42 -1.89
C ARG A 50 10.08 18.35 -1.67
N GLY A 51 10.76 17.45 -2.37
CA GLY A 51 12.23 17.36 -2.39
C GLY A 51 12.91 18.67 -2.76
N ARG A 52 12.35 19.40 -3.73
CA ARG A 52 12.83 20.72 -4.18
C ARG A 52 12.36 21.91 -3.33
N GLY A 53 11.53 21.68 -2.30
CA GLY A 53 10.97 22.75 -1.46
C GLY A 53 9.83 23.54 -2.12
N GLU A 54 9.20 22.98 -3.16
CA GLU A 54 8.06 23.59 -3.87
C GLU A 54 6.70 23.18 -3.27
N LEU A 55 6.70 22.26 -2.30
CA LEU A 55 5.55 21.85 -1.50
C LEU A 55 5.77 22.13 -0.01
N PRO A 56 4.71 22.44 0.73
CA PRO A 56 4.79 22.53 2.17
C PRO A 56 5.03 21.16 2.80
N THR A 57 5.62 21.16 4.00
CA THR A 57 6.00 19.95 4.75
C THR A 57 5.03 19.59 5.88
N ASP A 58 3.93 20.33 5.99
CA ASP A 58 2.96 20.26 7.08
C ASP A 58 1.80 19.29 6.85
N PHE A 59 1.91 18.40 5.87
CA PHE A 59 0.98 17.30 5.63
C PHE A 59 1.72 15.98 5.34
N THR A 60 1.05 14.86 5.55
CA THR A 60 1.57 13.51 5.26
C THR A 60 0.54 12.76 4.42
N VAL A 61 0.93 12.18 3.31
CA VAL A 61 0.01 11.46 2.42
C VAL A 61 -0.37 10.11 3.07
N PRO A 62 -1.67 9.82 3.27
CA PRO A 62 -2.09 8.49 3.67
C PRO A 62 -1.99 7.53 2.47
N ALA A 63 -1.20 6.47 2.63
CA ALA A 63 -1.27 5.27 1.81
C ALA A 63 -2.06 4.21 2.58
N MET A 64 -3.06 3.62 1.93
CA MET A 64 -4.08 2.81 2.61
C MET A 64 -4.17 1.44 1.97
N ASN A 65 -3.85 0.39 2.73
CA ASN A 65 -3.97 -1.00 2.30
C ASN A 65 -5.40 -1.50 2.48
N LEU A 66 -6.08 -1.80 1.38
CA LEU A 66 -7.47 -2.27 1.40
C LEU A 66 -7.52 -3.80 1.35
N ARG A 67 -7.43 -4.44 2.52
CA ARG A 67 -7.37 -5.92 2.64
C ARG A 67 -8.72 -6.63 2.48
N GLY A 68 -9.76 -6.02 3.04
CA GLY A 68 -11.09 -6.59 3.17
C GLY A 68 -12.16 -5.55 2.90
N MET A 69 -13.32 -6.02 2.43
CA MET A 69 -14.41 -5.14 1.97
C MET A 69 -13.90 -3.99 1.08
N THR A 70 -12.95 -4.29 0.19
CA THR A 70 -12.13 -3.31 -0.57
C THR A 70 -13.00 -2.27 -1.26
N TYR A 71 -14.07 -2.71 -1.93
CA TYR A 71 -14.97 -1.79 -2.62
C TYR A 71 -15.69 -0.83 -1.65
N ASP A 72 -16.18 -1.33 -0.52
CA ASP A 72 -16.87 -0.53 0.48
C ASP A 72 -15.93 0.49 1.14
N LEU A 73 -14.73 0.06 1.51
CA LEU A 73 -13.72 0.95 2.09
C LEU A 73 -13.25 2.00 1.07
N ALA A 74 -13.02 1.62 -0.19
CA ALA A 74 -12.68 2.59 -1.24
C ALA A 74 -13.82 3.61 -1.44
N CYS A 75 -15.09 3.18 -1.41
CA CYS A 75 -16.23 4.10 -1.48
C CYS A 75 -16.24 5.07 -0.30
N SER A 76 -16.03 4.59 0.93
CA SER A 76 -15.91 5.46 2.11
C SER A 76 -14.77 6.48 1.95
N ILE A 77 -13.61 6.05 1.44
CA ILE A 77 -12.46 6.92 1.21
C ILE A 77 -12.79 8.00 0.16
N PHE A 78 -13.31 7.63 -1.00
CA PHE A 78 -13.64 8.60 -2.05
C PHE A 78 -14.75 9.56 -1.67
N SER A 79 -15.75 9.10 -0.91
CA SER A 79 -16.82 9.95 -0.38
C SER A 79 -16.25 11.05 0.52
N VAL A 80 -15.38 10.68 1.48
CA VAL A 80 -14.70 11.63 2.37
C VAL A 80 -13.72 12.52 1.61
N ALA A 81 -12.95 11.97 0.67
CA ALA A 81 -11.99 12.72 -0.13
C ALA A 81 -12.70 13.79 -0.97
N LYS A 82 -13.84 13.44 -1.59
CA LYS A 82 -14.68 14.38 -2.34
C LYS A 82 -15.26 15.47 -1.45
N LYS A 83 -15.81 15.10 -0.28
CA LYS A 83 -16.37 16.05 0.71
C LYS A 83 -15.33 17.09 1.15
N ASN A 84 -14.09 16.67 1.35
CA ASN A 84 -13.01 17.49 1.94
C ASN A 84 -11.92 17.95 0.93
N ASN A 85 -12.17 17.83 -0.37
CA ASN A 85 -11.26 18.21 -1.45
C ASN A 85 -9.84 17.59 -1.31
N VAL A 86 -9.76 16.33 -0.90
CA VAL A 86 -8.50 15.59 -0.76
C VAL A 86 -8.11 14.99 -2.11
N GLY A 87 -6.89 15.30 -2.55
CA GLY A 87 -6.28 14.67 -3.73
C GLY A 87 -4.95 13.99 -3.43
N ALA A 88 -4.31 14.31 -2.30
CA ALA A 88 -3.10 13.62 -1.84
C ALA A 88 -3.49 12.43 -0.96
N LEU A 89 -3.80 11.30 -1.60
CA LEU A 89 -4.07 10.01 -0.97
C LEU A 89 -3.63 8.87 -1.90
N ILE A 90 -3.23 7.74 -1.35
CA ILE A 90 -2.79 6.57 -2.11
C ILE A 90 -3.63 5.35 -1.70
N PHE A 91 -4.05 4.57 -2.69
CA PHE A 91 -4.58 3.22 -2.47
C PHE A 91 -3.46 2.23 -2.73
N GLU A 92 -3.13 1.40 -1.74
CA GLU A 92 -2.02 0.46 -1.87
C GLU A 92 -2.43 -0.95 -1.52
N ILE A 93 -1.62 -1.91 -1.93
CA ILE A 93 -1.73 -3.29 -1.50
C ILE A 93 -0.35 -3.94 -1.61
N ALA A 94 0.08 -4.62 -0.55
CA ALA A 94 1.39 -5.24 -0.53
C ALA A 94 1.42 -6.60 -1.22
N ARG A 95 2.61 -7.06 -1.62
CA ARG A 95 2.78 -8.37 -2.27
C ARG A 95 2.17 -9.52 -1.44
N SER A 96 2.34 -9.48 -0.12
CA SER A 96 1.75 -10.46 0.80
C SER A 96 0.22 -10.39 0.77
N GLU A 97 -0.32 -9.18 0.83
CA GLU A 97 -1.75 -8.92 0.87
C GLU A 97 -2.44 -9.34 -0.42
N MET A 98 -1.84 -9.11 -1.59
CA MET A 98 -2.35 -9.61 -2.85
C MET A 98 -2.58 -11.13 -2.80
N GLY A 99 -1.65 -11.88 -2.18
CA GLY A 99 -1.77 -13.33 -2.05
C GLY A 99 -2.86 -13.76 -1.06
N TYR A 100 -2.87 -13.25 0.18
CA TYR A 100 -3.81 -13.73 1.19
C TYR A 100 -5.22 -13.12 1.08
N THR A 101 -5.37 -11.97 0.43
CA THR A 101 -6.68 -11.36 0.13
C THR A 101 -7.22 -11.79 -1.23
N ASP A 102 -6.44 -12.57 -2.00
CA ASP A 102 -6.75 -12.99 -3.37
C ASP A 102 -7.00 -11.78 -4.31
N GLN A 103 -6.30 -10.66 -4.11
CA GLN A 103 -6.47 -9.43 -4.87
C GLN A 103 -5.25 -9.21 -5.78
N ASN A 104 -5.34 -9.70 -7.02
CA ASN A 104 -4.31 -9.41 -8.02
C ASN A 104 -4.39 -7.92 -8.49
N PRO A 105 -3.32 -7.37 -9.10
CA PRO A 105 -3.27 -5.97 -9.50
C PRO A 105 -4.44 -5.48 -10.37
N HIS A 106 -4.89 -6.31 -11.32
CA HIS A 106 -6.01 -5.96 -12.22
C HIS A 106 -7.35 -5.87 -11.48
N GLU A 107 -7.58 -6.80 -10.55
CA GLU A 107 -8.77 -6.76 -9.69
C GLU A 107 -8.74 -5.52 -8.79
N TYR A 108 -7.61 -5.29 -8.09
CA TYR A 108 -7.47 -4.18 -7.17
C TYR A 108 -7.73 -2.82 -7.85
N THR A 109 -7.12 -2.61 -9.02
CA THR A 109 -7.33 -1.38 -9.80
C THR A 109 -8.78 -1.20 -10.22
N ALA A 110 -9.42 -2.26 -10.73
CA ALA A 110 -10.81 -2.18 -11.15
C ALA A 110 -11.75 -1.87 -9.96
N VAL A 111 -11.51 -2.47 -8.79
CA VAL A 111 -12.31 -2.21 -7.59
C VAL A 111 -12.16 -0.77 -7.10
N VAL A 112 -10.93 -0.27 -6.98
CA VAL A 112 -10.67 1.11 -6.55
C VAL A 112 -11.23 2.12 -7.56
N MET A 113 -11.01 1.91 -8.86
CA MET A 113 -11.53 2.78 -9.90
C MET A 113 -13.07 2.78 -9.94
N ALA A 114 -13.70 1.62 -9.78
CA ALA A 114 -15.16 1.53 -9.68
C ALA A 114 -15.68 2.32 -8.47
N ALA A 115 -15.02 2.24 -7.31
CA ALA A 115 -15.42 3.02 -6.14
C ALA A 115 -15.32 4.54 -6.39
N ALA A 116 -14.26 5.01 -7.06
CA ALA A 116 -14.14 6.41 -7.45
C ALA A 116 -15.29 6.86 -8.36
N LEU A 117 -15.62 6.04 -9.36
CA LEU A 117 -16.73 6.29 -10.30
C LEU A 117 -18.08 6.31 -9.57
N ARG A 118 -18.29 5.37 -8.65
CA ARG A 118 -19.52 5.26 -7.85
C ARG A 118 -19.77 6.51 -6.99
N GLU A 119 -18.72 7.01 -6.34
CA GLU A 119 -18.79 8.21 -5.49
C GLU A 119 -18.72 9.53 -6.31
N GLY A 120 -18.53 9.41 -7.62
CA GLY A 120 -18.36 10.55 -8.53
C GLY A 120 -17.17 11.42 -8.13
N TRP A 121 -16.06 10.79 -7.74
CA TRP A 121 -14.77 11.43 -7.55
C TRP A 121 -14.03 11.54 -8.89
N SER A 122 -13.18 12.55 -9.06
CA SER A 122 -12.41 12.79 -10.28
C SER A 122 -11.04 13.36 -9.94
N GLY A 123 -9.99 12.87 -10.58
CA GLY A 123 -8.61 13.24 -10.29
C GLY A 123 -7.59 12.15 -10.64
N PRO A 124 -6.30 12.41 -10.39
CA PRO A 124 -5.24 11.41 -10.49
C PRO A 124 -5.43 10.30 -9.46
N LEU A 125 -5.64 9.07 -9.92
CA LEU A 125 -5.78 7.90 -9.08
C LEU A 125 -4.40 7.29 -8.78
N PHE A 126 -3.91 7.44 -7.55
CA PHE A 126 -2.63 6.86 -7.15
C PHE A 126 -2.84 5.45 -6.60
N ILE A 127 -2.40 4.45 -7.36
CA ILE A 127 -2.37 3.04 -6.96
C ILE A 127 -0.91 2.64 -6.72
N GLN A 128 -0.65 2.04 -5.56
CA GLN A 128 0.69 1.69 -5.11
C GLN A 128 0.83 0.18 -4.85
N GLY A 129 1.95 -0.37 -5.30
CA GLY A 129 2.42 -1.68 -4.87
C GLY A 129 3.30 -1.49 -3.66
N ASP A 130 2.80 -1.92 -2.50
CA ASP A 130 3.53 -1.82 -1.23
C ASP A 130 4.44 -3.04 -1.04
N HIS A 131 5.54 -2.89 -0.30
CA HIS A 131 6.53 -3.94 -0.01
C HIS A 131 6.69 -4.97 -1.13
N PHE A 132 7.26 -4.60 -2.26
CA PHE A 132 7.70 -5.57 -3.27
C PHE A 132 8.98 -6.24 -2.75
N GLN A 133 8.80 -6.98 -1.67
CA GLN A 133 9.83 -7.46 -0.77
C GLN A 133 10.47 -8.72 -1.31
N ALA A 134 11.79 -8.85 -1.18
CA ALA A 134 12.48 -10.12 -1.37
C ALA A 134 12.54 -10.96 -0.09
N LYS A 135 12.33 -12.26 -0.21
CA LYS A 135 12.70 -13.24 0.81
C LYS A 135 14.21 -13.51 0.74
N ALA A 136 14.85 -13.56 1.90
CA ALA A 136 16.24 -13.98 2.04
C ALA A 136 16.35 -15.50 2.26
N LYS A 137 17.33 -16.14 1.64
CA LYS A 137 17.77 -17.51 1.95
C LYS A 137 18.88 -17.53 2.98
N ALA A 138 19.74 -16.51 2.94
CA ALA A 138 20.78 -16.19 3.90
C ALA A 138 21.00 -14.66 3.85
N MET A 139 21.73 -14.10 4.81
CA MET A 139 22.12 -12.68 4.78
C MET A 139 22.76 -12.33 3.43
N GLY A 140 22.30 -11.24 2.79
CA GLY A 140 22.78 -10.84 1.46
C GLY A 140 22.30 -11.66 0.27
N VAL A 141 21.60 -12.78 0.48
CA VAL A 141 21.28 -13.75 -0.57
C VAL A 141 19.76 -13.94 -0.70
N PRO A 142 19.15 -13.51 -1.82
CA PRO A 142 17.74 -13.78 -2.11
C PRO A 142 17.43 -15.27 -2.17
N ALA A 143 16.19 -15.63 -1.85
CA ALA A 143 15.67 -16.97 -2.09
C ALA A 143 15.62 -17.29 -3.59
N ASP A 144 15.73 -18.59 -3.91
CA ASP A 144 15.80 -19.05 -5.29
C ASP A 144 14.51 -18.68 -6.04
N GLY A 145 14.63 -17.99 -7.17
CA GLY A 145 13.51 -17.54 -8.00
C GLY A 145 12.77 -16.29 -7.50
N GLU A 146 13.15 -15.75 -6.34
CA GLU A 146 12.45 -14.65 -5.69
C GLU A 146 12.53 -13.34 -6.49
N ILE A 147 13.73 -13.01 -7.00
CA ILE A 147 13.94 -11.81 -7.80
C ILE A 147 13.07 -11.85 -9.05
N GLU A 148 13.02 -12.98 -9.77
CA GLU A 148 12.20 -13.12 -10.97
C GLU A 148 10.69 -13.03 -10.66
N ALA A 149 10.25 -13.58 -9.52
CA ALA A 149 8.86 -13.45 -9.10
C ALA A 149 8.47 -11.98 -8.87
N ILE A 150 9.34 -11.18 -8.25
CA ILE A 150 9.10 -9.74 -8.07
C ILE A 150 9.14 -9.00 -9.41
N LYS A 151 10.05 -9.37 -10.33
CA LYS A 151 10.10 -8.75 -11.66
C LYS A 151 8.81 -8.99 -12.44
N ASP A 152 8.24 -10.19 -12.36
CA ASP A 152 6.96 -10.51 -12.98
C ASP A 152 5.81 -9.75 -12.33
N LEU A 153 5.82 -9.63 -10.99
CA LEU A 153 4.85 -8.81 -10.26
C LEU A 153 4.93 -7.33 -10.66
N VAL A 154 6.13 -6.75 -10.76
CA VAL A 154 6.32 -5.37 -11.26
C VAL A 154 5.67 -5.19 -12.62
N LYS A 155 5.94 -6.09 -13.59
CA LYS A 155 5.34 -5.99 -14.93
C LYS A 155 3.81 -6.07 -14.87
N GLN A 156 3.27 -7.00 -14.08
CA GLN A 156 1.83 -7.16 -13.91
C GLN A 156 1.18 -5.92 -13.26
N SER A 157 1.82 -5.36 -12.24
CA SER A 157 1.34 -4.18 -11.52
C SER A 157 1.37 -2.94 -12.41
N VAL A 158 2.47 -2.70 -13.14
CA VAL A 158 2.57 -1.58 -14.09
C VAL A 158 1.52 -1.71 -15.19
N ASP A 159 1.33 -2.92 -15.73
CA ASP A 159 0.26 -3.20 -16.68
C ASP A 159 -1.13 -2.88 -16.07
N ALA A 160 -1.36 -3.24 -14.81
CA ALA A 160 -2.64 -2.98 -14.14
C ALA A 160 -2.87 -1.49 -13.78
N GLY A 161 -1.86 -0.62 -13.83
CA GLY A 161 -1.98 0.81 -13.50
C GLY A 161 -1.31 1.24 -12.19
N PHE A 162 -0.46 0.39 -11.61
CA PHE A 162 0.32 0.71 -10.41
C PHE A 162 1.52 1.57 -10.84
N TYR A 163 1.36 2.89 -10.72
CA TYR A 163 2.42 3.85 -11.09
C TYR A 163 3.15 4.42 -9.88
N ASN A 164 3.05 3.71 -8.75
CA ASN A 164 3.80 3.93 -7.52
C ASN A 164 4.21 2.54 -7.01
N ILE A 165 5.51 2.30 -6.84
CA ILE A 165 6.03 0.97 -6.49
C ILE A 165 7.08 1.13 -5.40
N ASP A 166 6.84 0.48 -4.27
CA ASP A 166 7.78 0.47 -3.14
C ASP A 166 8.56 -0.84 -3.16
N ILE A 167 9.87 -0.71 -3.37
CA ILE A 167 10.80 -1.82 -3.42
C ILE A 167 11.39 -2.01 -2.03
N ASP A 168 11.23 -3.22 -1.48
CA ASP A 168 11.79 -3.57 -0.18
C ASP A 168 12.85 -4.66 -0.32
N MET A 169 14.11 -4.23 -0.45
CA MET A 169 15.27 -5.13 -0.40
C MET A 169 15.97 -5.05 0.97
N SER A 170 15.31 -4.45 1.97
CA SER A 170 15.89 -4.24 3.31
C SER A 170 16.09 -5.57 4.05
N THR A 171 15.30 -6.60 3.74
CA THR A 171 15.46 -7.96 4.27
C THR A 171 16.71 -8.67 3.77
N LEU A 172 17.36 -8.15 2.73
CA LEU A 172 18.59 -8.71 2.18
C LEU A 172 19.85 -8.10 2.80
N VAL A 173 19.74 -7.11 3.69
CA VAL A 173 20.92 -6.51 4.35
C VAL A 173 21.73 -7.57 5.09
N ASP A 174 23.05 -7.40 5.10
CA ASP A 174 23.97 -8.30 5.80
C ASP A 174 24.35 -7.75 7.17
N LEU A 175 23.57 -8.13 8.20
CA LEU A 175 23.76 -7.64 9.57
C LEU A 175 25.05 -8.15 10.23
N ASP A 176 25.73 -9.14 9.64
CA ASP A 176 27.03 -9.64 10.13
C ASP A 176 28.22 -8.86 9.55
N ALA A 177 27.96 -7.91 8.65
CA ALA A 177 28.99 -7.11 8.01
C ALA A 177 29.68 -6.13 8.99
N THR A 178 30.95 -5.82 8.70
CA THR A 178 31.76 -4.95 9.58
C THR A 178 31.56 -3.45 9.33
N SER A 179 30.83 -3.08 8.29
CA SER A 179 30.56 -1.68 7.93
C SER A 179 29.14 -1.51 7.39
N VAL A 180 28.54 -0.34 7.58
CA VAL A 180 27.21 0.00 7.05
C VAL A 180 27.17 -0.10 5.52
N ALA A 181 28.29 0.18 4.85
CA ALA A 181 28.39 0.06 3.40
C ALA A 181 28.28 -1.40 2.91
N ASP A 182 28.95 -2.31 3.60
CA ASP A 182 28.88 -3.74 3.30
C ASP A 182 27.51 -4.31 3.68
N GLU A 183 26.93 -3.88 4.80
CA GLU A 183 25.58 -4.24 5.25
C GLU A 183 24.52 -3.88 4.19
N GLN A 184 24.59 -2.66 3.63
CA GLN A 184 23.61 -2.15 2.67
C GLN A 184 23.86 -2.59 1.23
N ALA A 185 25.02 -3.16 0.90
CA ALA A 185 25.38 -3.51 -0.47
C ALA A 185 24.34 -4.40 -1.19
N PRO A 186 23.75 -5.44 -0.55
CA PRO A 186 22.68 -6.22 -1.17
C PRO A 186 21.42 -5.40 -1.44
N ASN A 187 20.97 -4.60 -0.46
CA ASN A 187 19.80 -3.73 -0.58
C ASN A 187 19.97 -2.75 -1.76
N ILE A 188 21.14 -2.09 -1.84
CA ILE A 188 21.49 -1.18 -2.93
C ILE A 188 21.46 -1.89 -4.29
N LYS A 189 22.13 -3.06 -4.40
CA LYS A 189 22.25 -3.81 -5.64
C LYS A 189 20.88 -4.17 -6.22
N TYR A 190 20.01 -4.78 -5.42
CA TYR A 190 18.72 -5.26 -5.90
C TYR A 190 17.72 -4.11 -6.09
N SER A 191 17.75 -3.09 -5.23
CA SER A 191 16.94 -1.88 -5.44
C SER A 191 17.27 -1.19 -6.77
N LEU A 192 18.56 -1.15 -7.15
CA LEU A 192 18.98 -0.64 -8.46
C LEU A 192 18.52 -1.51 -9.62
N GLU A 193 18.57 -2.84 -9.46
CA GLU A 193 18.09 -3.78 -10.46
C GLU A 193 16.59 -3.57 -10.74
N PHE A 194 15.78 -3.47 -9.69
CA PHE A 194 14.34 -3.21 -9.81
C PHE A 194 14.03 -1.81 -10.34
N THR A 195 14.79 -0.78 -9.94
CA THR A 195 14.64 0.57 -10.49
C THR A 195 14.85 0.57 -12.01
N LYS A 196 15.90 -0.10 -12.49
CA LYS A 196 16.16 -0.22 -13.93
C LYS A 196 15.05 -0.96 -14.65
N LEU A 197 14.51 -2.03 -14.05
CA LEU A 197 13.35 -2.72 -14.61
C LEU A 197 12.13 -1.80 -14.68
N ILE A 198 11.74 -1.14 -13.58
CA ILE A 198 10.58 -0.25 -13.52
C ILE A 198 10.69 0.83 -14.60
N ARG A 199 11.86 1.47 -14.71
CA ARG A 199 12.12 2.48 -15.75
C ARG A 199 12.00 1.91 -17.17
N SER A 200 12.33 0.64 -17.38
CA SER A 200 12.22 -0.02 -18.69
C SER A 200 10.78 -0.42 -19.08
N VAL A 201 9.88 -0.59 -18.09
CA VAL A 201 8.50 -1.03 -18.32
C VAL A 201 7.46 0.08 -18.11
N GLN A 202 7.87 1.24 -17.59
CA GLN A 202 6.95 2.35 -17.35
C GLN A 202 6.32 2.86 -18.65
N PRO A 203 5.03 3.23 -18.66
CA PRO A 203 4.40 3.78 -19.84
C PRO A 203 5.00 5.13 -20.26
N ASN A 204 4.98 5.40 -21.57
CA ASN A 204 5.43 6.69 -22.09
C ASN A 204 4.68 7.86 -21.43
N GLY A 205 5.44 8.86 -20.96
CA GLY A 205 4.89 10.04 -20.30
C GLY A 205 4.56 9.84 -18.81
N ILE A 206 4.80 8.65 -18.24
CA ILE A 206 4.60 8.37 -16.82
C ILE A 206 5.94 8.01 -16.19
N GLU A 207 6.47 8.89 -15.35
CA GLU A 207 7.60 8.58 -14.47
C GLU A 207 7.06 7.91 -13.21
N ILE A 208 7.25 6.60 -13.07
CA ILE A 208 6.75 5.84 -11.92
C ILE A 208 7.48 6.29 -10.64
N SER A 209 6.71 6.52 -9.58
CA SER A 209 7.22 6.85 -8.25
C SER A 209 7.78 5.57 -7.65
N ILE A 210 9.05 5.62 -7.21
CA ILE A 210 9.73 4.47 -6.62
C ILE A 210 10.05 4.80 -5.17
N GLY A 211 9.53 4.00 -4.24
CA GLY A 211 10.00 3.96 -2.85
C GLY A 211 11.12 2.93 -2.68
N GLY A 212 12.08 3.24 -1.82
CA GLY A 212 13.00 2.25 -1.28
C GLY A 212 12.78 2.06 0.22
N GLU A 213 13.44 1.07 0.82
CA GLU A 213 13.33 0.81 2.26
C GLU A 213 14.71 0.58 2.89
N ILE A 214 14.89 1.12 4.11
CA ILE A 214 16.06 0.87 4.96
C ILE A 214 15.64 0.45 6.36
N GLY A 215 16.33 -0.55 6.89
CA GLY A 215 16.04 -1.13 8.20
C GLY A 215 14.81 -2.04 8.14
N HIS A 216 14.94 -3.26 8.65
CA HIS A 216 13.80 -4.17 8.72
C HIS A 216 12.82 -3.68 9.79
N ILE A 217 11.57 -3.43 9.39
CA ILE A 217 10.50 -3.03 10.32
C ILE A 217 10.29 -4.13 11.38
N GLY A 218 10.20 -3.73 12.65
CA GLY A 218 10.22 -4.65 13.80
C GLY A 218 11.62 -5.06 14.27
N GLY A 219 12.68 -4.59 13.60
CA GLY A 219 14.09 -4.77 13.97
C GLY A 219 14.72 -3.53 14.61
N LYS A 220 15.98 -3.25 14.27
CA LYS A 220 16.71 -2.07 14.75
C LYS A 220 16.21 -0.80 14.02
N ASN A 221 16.03 0.28 14.77
CA ASN A 221 15.69 1.60 14.22
C ASN A 221 16.71 2.08 13.18
N SER A 222 16.21 2.65 12.08
CA SER A 222 17.05 3.20 11.02
C SER A 222 17.76 4.46 11.48
N THR A 223 18.96 4.67 10.96
CA THR A 223 19.77 5.86 11.23
C THR A 223 19.92 6.73 9.97
N THR A 224 20.38 7.96 10.16
CA THR A 224 20.75 8.82 9.01
C THR A 224 21.95 8.25 8.27
N GLU A 225 22.84 7.51 8.93
CA GLU A 225 23.98 6.84 8.28
C GLU A 225 23.52 5.73 7.34
N ASP A 226 22.54 4.91 7.74
CA ASP A 226 21.93 3.88 6.88
C ASP A 226 21.36 4.52 5.62
N PHE A 227 20.58 5.60 5.77
CA PHE A 227 20.01 6.33 4.64
C PHE A 227 21.09 6.89 3.72
N MET A 228 22.07 7.63 4.26
CA MET A 228 23.11 8.26 3.45
C MET A 228 23.96 7.23 2.71
N THR A 229 24.25 6.10 3.34
CA THR A 229 25.00 4.99 2.74
C THR A 229 24.21 4.36 1.61
N PHE A 230 22.95 4.01 1.87
CA PHE A 230 22.04 3.45 0.87
C PHE A 230 21.90 4.38 -0.34
N ILE A 231 21.51 5.65 -0.12
CA ILE A 231 21.19 6.56 -1.22
C ILE A 231 22.42 6.97 -2.02
N SER A 232 23.60 7.08 -1.39
CA SER A 232 24.84 7.38 -2.09
C SER A 232 25.25 6.23 -3.01
N GLY A 233 25.21 4.99 -2.51
CA GLY A 233 25.51 3.80 -3.30
C GLY A 233 24.48 3.56 -4.40
N PHE A 234 23.20 3.78 -4.11
CA PHE A 234 22.12 3.72 -5.09
C PHE A 234 22.33 4.74 -6.21
N ASN A 235 22.48 6.02 -5.90
CA ASN A 235 22.66 7.07 -6.91
C ASN A 235 23.93 6.87 -7.74
N ALA A 236 25.01 6.33 -7.17
CA ALA A 236 26.23 6.01 -7.92
C ALA A 236 26.01 4.92 -9.00
N GLY A 237 25.00 4.06 -8.83
CA GLY A 237 24.65 3.01 -9.79
C GLY A 237 23.63 3.40 -10.86
N LEU A 238 23.09 4.62 -10.80
CA LEU A 238 22.17 5.20 -11.78
C LEU A 238 22.93 5.91 -12.91
N SER A 239 22.36 5.91 -14.12
CA SER A 239 22.80 6.82 -15.18
C SER A 239 22.33 8.24 -14.89
N GLN A 240 23.06 9.25 -15.38
CA GLN A 240 22.79 10.66 -15.08
C GLN A 240 21.35 11.12 -15.40
N GLU A 241 20.71 10.53 -16.40
CA GLU A 241 19.33 10.88 -16.82
C GLU A 241 18.25 10.01 -16.17
N MET A 242 18.62 9.02 -15.35
CA MET A 242 17.66 8.09 -14.76
C MET A 242 17.15 8.63 -13.42
N THR A 243 15.84 8.87 -13.34
CA THR A 243 15.17 9.25 -12.11
C THR A 243 15.28 8.13 -11.06
N GLY A 244 15.78 8.47 -9.87
CA GLY A 244 15.91 7.56 -8.73
C GLY A 244 14.60 7.37 -7.94
N ILE A 245 14.74 7.13 -6.63
CA ILE A 245 13.62 7.02 -5.70
C ILE A 245 13.04 8.40 -5.34
N SER A 246 11.75 8.45 -5.03
CA SER A 246 11.04 9.66 -4.61
C SER A 246 10.82 9.74 -3.09
N LYS A 247 10.94 8.61 -2.39
CA LYS A 247 10.72 8.46 -0.94
C LYS A 247 11.49 7.26 -0.37
N ILE A 248 11.66 7.21 0.95
CA ILE A 248 12.33 6.11 1.65
C ILE A 248 11.58 5.69 2.91
N SER A 249 11.29 4.40 3.04
CA SER A 249 10.70 3.81 4.24
C SER A 249 11.77 3.51 5.29
N VAL A 250 11.42 3.76 6.56
CA VAL A 250 12.36 3.68 7.69
C VAL A 250 11.73 2.96 8.88
N ALA A 251 12.54 2.22 9.63
CA ALA A 251 12.16 1.59 10.89
C ALA A 251 12.25 2.59 12.05
N THR A 252 11.14 2.82 12.76
CA THR A 252 11.02 3.79 13.85
C THR A 252 10.64 3.18 15.20
N GLY A 253 10.70 1.84 15.31
CA GLY A 253 10.32 1.08 16.50
C GLY A 253 8.89 0.51 16.44
N THR A 254 8.18 0.73 15.33
CA THR A 254 6.86 0.13 15.09
C THR A 254 6.94 -1.29 14.55
N SER A 255 5.84 -2.03 14.71
CA SER A 255 5.60 -3.32 14.07
C SER A 255 4.27 -3.29 13.30
N HIS A 256 4.20 -4.01 12.18
CA HIS A 256 2.96 -4.16 11.42
C HIS A 256 1.88 -4.81 12.28
N GLY A 257 0.73 -4.15 12.41
CA GLY A 257 -0.40 -4.63 13.19
C GLY A 257 -0.29 -4.48 14.72
N GLY A 258 0.80 -3.90 15.24
CA GLY A 258 1.03 -3.77 16.68
C GLY A 258 1.33 -5.10 17.38
N ILE A 259 1.52 -5.06 18.70
CA ILE A 259 1.82 -6.25 19.52
C ILE A 259 0.63 -6.55 20.42
N VAL A 260 0.05 -7.75 20.31
CA VAL A 260 -1.08 -8.16 21.15
C VAL A 260 -0.58 -8.83 22.43
N LEU A 261 -0.99 -8.27 23.57
CA LEU A 261 -0.70 -8.80 24.89
C LEU A 261 -1.58 -10.03 25.18
N ALA A 262 -1.21 -10.82 26.19
CA ALA A 262 -1.93 -12.05 26.56
C ALA A 262 -3.39 -11.81 26.98
N ASP A 263 -3.75 -10.57 27.34
CA ASP A 263 -5.12 -10.16 27.66
C ASP A 263 -5.93 -9.69 26.43
N GLY A 264 -5.35 -9.79 25.23
CA GLY A 264 -5.96 -9.37 23.95
C GLY A 264 -5.86 -7.87 23.66
N THR A 265 -5.25 -7.08 24.55
CA THR A 265 -5.03 -5.63 24.32
C THR A 265 -3.76 -5.38 23.48
N LEU A 266 -3.66 -4.20 22.88
CA LEU A 266 -2.46 -3.78 22.16
C LEU A 266 -1.44 -3.16 23.11
N ALA A 267 -0.18 -3.57 22.97
CA ALA A 267 0.93 -2.95 23.68
C ALA A 267 1.12 -1.50 23.24
N ASN A 268 1.51 -0.64 24.19
CA ASN A 268 1.94 0.72 23.86
C ASN A 268 3.27 0.65 23.11
N ILE A 269 3.28 1.20 21.90
CA ILE A 269 4.48 1.33 21.08
C ILE A 269 4.93 2.79 21.14
N ASP A 270 6.22 3.00 21.44
CA ASP A 270 6.83 4.31 21.33
C ASP A 270 7.40 4.48 19.92
N VAL A 271 6.93 5.51 19.21
CA VAL A 271 7.38 5.80 17.85
C VAL A 271 8.43 6.89 17.91
N ASP A 272 9.63 6.61 17.41
CA ASP A 272 10.66 7.62 17.34
C ASP A 272 10.46 8.56 16.14
N PHE A 273 9.61 9.56 16.35
CA PHE A 273 9.34 10.63 15.40
C PHE A 273 10.59 11.44 15.02
N SER A 274 11.65 11.43 15.83
CA SER A 274 12.89 12.13 15.51
C SER A 274 13.61 11.50 14.33
N ILE A 275 13.48 10.18 14.14
CA ILE A 275 14.03 9.48 12.97
C ILE A 275 13.38 9.98 11.69
N LEU A 276 12.04 10.06 11.67
CA LEU A 276 11.28 10.59 10.53
C LEU A 276 11.71 12.03 10.21
N ALA A 277 11.79 12.89 11.23
CA ALA A 277 12.17 14.29 11.06
C ALA A 277 13.60 14.43 10.52
N ASN A 278 14.56 13.70 11.10
CA ASN A 278 15.96 13.77 10.72
C ASN A 278 16.19 13.26 9.30
N ILE A 279 15.68 12.07 8.96
CA ILE A 279 15.87 11.46 7.64
C ILE A 279 15.10 12.25 6.57
N SER A 280 13.87 12.68 6.82
CA SER A 280 13.10 13.51 5.87
C SER A 280 13.83 14.82 5.55
N LYS A 281 14.45 15.44 6.55
CA LYS A 281 15.27 16.65 6.35
C LYS A 281 16.50 16.37 5.50
N VAL A 282 17.20 15.25 5.71
CA VAL A 282 18.37 14.86 4.90
C VAL A 282 17.95 14.53 3.46
N CYS A 283 16.85 13.80 3.26
CA CYS A 283 16.27 13.50 1.94
C CYS A 283 16.14 14.77 1.09
N ARG A 284 15.50 15.80 1.65
CA ARG A 284 15.25 17.05 0.91
C ARG A 284 16.51 17.88 0.73
N LYS A 285 17.27 18.13 1.82
CA LYS A 285 18.41 19.05 1.79
C LYS A 285 19.58 18.57 0.94
N ASN A 286 19.86 17.27 0.96
CA ASN A 286 21.07 16.72 0.37
C ASN A 286 20.80 16.01 -0.96
N TYR A 287 19.59 15.48 -1.16
CA TYR A 287 19.29 14.58 -2.29
C TYR A 287 18.05 14.99 -3.11
N GLN A 288 17.30 16.02 -2.69
CA GLN A 288 16.05 16.44 -3.33
C GLN A 288 14.99 15.32 -3.44
N ILE A 289 15.00 14.40 -2.48
CA ILE A 289 14.01 13.31 -2.34
C ILE A 289 12.87 13.80 -1.44
N GLY A 290 11.63 13.33 -1.66
CA GLY A 290 10.43 13.84 -1.00
C GLY A 290 10.46 13.76 0.53
N GLY A 291 10.86 12.62 1.10
CA GLY A 291 10.99 12.43 2.55
C GLY A 291 10.96 10.97 2.99
N ALA A 292 10.90 10.78 4.31
CA ALA A 292 10.77 9.47 4.92
C ALA A 292 9.30 9.04 5.06
N VAL A 293 9.07 7.73 4.95
CA VAL A 293 7.76 7.07 5.01
C VAL A 293 7.65 6.26 6.30
N GLN A 294 6.49 6.31 6.96
CA GLN A 294 6.19 5.49 8.14
C GLN A 294 5.32 4.29 7.79
N HIS A 295 5.75 3.10 8.21
CA HIS A 295 4.98 1.87 8.12
C HIS A 295 4.39 1.44 9.47
N GLY A 296 3.39 0.55 9.48
CA GLY A 296 2.83 0.00 10.72
C GLY A 296 2.15 1.03 11.63
N ALA A 297 1.56 2.10 11.09
CA ALA A 297 1.02 3.20 11.88
C ALA A 297 -0.44 2.98 12.35
N SER A 298 -1.16 2.01 11.79
CA SER A 298 -2.63 1.95 11.89
C SER A 298 -3.18 1.60 13.27
N THR A 299 -2.36 1.00 14.12
CA THR A 299 -2.70 0.57 15.48
C THR A 299 -2.10 1.49 16.55
N LEU A 300 -1.47 2.60 16.13
CA LEU A 300 -0.96 3.62 17.04
C LEU A 300 -2.10 4.39 17.72
N PRO A 301 -1.83 5.01 18.89
CA PRO A 301 -2.77 5.92 19.53
C PRO A 301 -3.18 7.07 18.60
N ASP A 302 -4.44 7.50 18.71
CA ASP A 302 -5.02 8.51 17.82
C ASP A 302 -4.26 9.85 17.83
N ASP A 303 -3.71 10.26 18.98
CA ASP A 303 -2.94 11.51 19.11
C ASP A 303 -1.61 11.48 18.34
N PHE A 304 -1.12 10.30 17.96
CA PHE A 304 0.15 10.13 17.25
C PHE A 304 0.02 10.52 15.77
N PHE A 305 -1.16 10.40 15.15
CA PHE A 305 -1.30 10.71 13.72
C PHE A 305 -0.96 12.17 13.40
N SER A 306 -1.24 13.10 14.31
CA SER A 306 -0.85 14.52 14.16
C SER A 306 0.66 14.76 14.20
N GLN A 307 1.46 13.78 14.62
CA GLN A 307 2.91 13.90 14.71
C GLN A 307 3.60 13.59 13.39
N PHE A 308 2.99 12.83 12.47
CA PHE A 308 3.60 12.55 11.16
C PHE A 308 3.82 13.83 10.35
N PRO A 309 2.85 14.75 10.22
CA PRO A 309 3.09 16.02 9.55
C PRO A 309 4.09 16.91 10.29
N LYS A 310 4.06 16.93 11.63
CA LYS A 310 5.02 17.69 12.46
C LYS A 310 6.46 17.19 12.31
N SER A 311 6.60 15.90 12.06
CA SER A 311 7.88 15.23 11.78
C SER A 311 8.22 15.25 10.30
N GLU A 312 7.44 15.95 9.49
CA GLU A 312 7.61 16.15 8.06
C GLU A 312 7.67 14.86 7.23
N ALA A 313 7.11 13.75 7.75
CA ALA A 313 6.98 12.50 7.02
C ALA A 313 6.19 12.74 5.73
N ILE A 314 6.66 12.19 4.62
CA ILE A 314 6.01 12.39 3.32
C ILE A 314 4.75 11.53 3.20
N GLU A 315 4.79 10.33 3.76
CA GLU A 315 3.75 9.32 3.62
C GLU A 315 3.64 8.43 4.87
N VAL A 316 2.46 7.88 5.12
CA VAL A 316 2.19 6.91 6.19
C VAL A 316 1.27 5.79 5.69
N HIS A 317 1.64 4.53 5.97
CA HIS A 317 0.91 3.34 5.51
C HIS A 317 -0.12 2.89 6.55
N LEU A 318 -1.33 2.57 6.08
CA LEU A 318 -2.52 2.37 6.91
C LEU A 318 -3.32 1.14 6.47
N ALA A 319 -3.26 0.06 7.25
CA ALA A 319 -3.87 -1.23 6.95
C ALA A 319 -4.73 -1.77 8.10
N THR A 320 -4.09 -2.36 9.13
CA THR A 320 -4.72 -3.18 10.17
C THR A 320 -5.85 -2.47 10.93
N GLY A 321 -5.74 -1.16 11.13
CA GLY A 321 -6.78 -0.36 11.79
C GLY A 321 -8.14 -0.43 11.07
N PHE A 322 -8.14 -0.34 9.73
CA PHE A 322 -9.37 -0.44 8.95
C PHE A 322 -9.97 -1.85 9.00
N GLN A 323 -9.13 -2.89 8.86
CA GLN A 323 -9.55 -4.28 9.02
C GLN A 323 -10.16 -4.54 10.40
N ASN A 324 -9.57 -3.96 11.45
CA ASN A 324 -10.07 -4.10 12.81
C ASN A 324 -11.45 -3.47 12.96
N LEU A 325 -11.65 -2.25 12.46
CA LEU A 325 -12.96 -1.60 12.45
C LEU A 325 -14.02 -2.42 11.73
N GLN A 326 -13.67 -3.06 10.61
CA GLN A 326 -14.61 -3.89 9.85
C GLN A 326 -15.04 -5.14 10.64
N MET A 327 -14.12 -6.05 10.99
CA MET A 327 -14.54 -7.34 11.58
C MET A 327 -14.93 -7.21 13.06
N ASN A 328 -14.59 -6.11 13.74
CA ASN A 328 -15.06 -5.85 15.10
C ASN A 328 -16.38 -5.05 15.12
N HIS A 329 -16.90 -4.66 13.95
CA HIS A 329 -18.17 -3.92 13.88
C HIS A 329 -19.32 -4.78 14.39
N HIS A 330 -20.23 -4.19 15.17
CA HIS A 330 -21.36 -4.92 15.76
C HIS A 330 -22.31 -5.53 14.72
N ASP A 331 -22.42 -4.89 13.55
CA ASP A 331 -23.20 -5.40 12.40
C ASP A 331 -22.39 -6.32 11.46
N PHE A 332 -21.09 -6.55 11.71
CA PHE A 332 -20.37 -7.59 10.98
C PHE A 332 -20.96 -8.95 11.36
N SER A 333 -21.23 -9.80 10.37
CA SER A 333 -21.90 -11.08 10.61
C SER A 333 -21.07 -11.96 11.57
N LYS A 334 -21.61 -12.21 12.77
CA LYS A 334 -20.97 -13.06 13.77
C LYS A 334 -20.77 -14.49 13.27
N GLU A 335 -21.77 -15.03 12.58
CA GLU A 335 -21.69 -16.35 11.95
C GLU A 335 -20.57 -16.40 10.91
N LEU A 336 -20.40 -15.34 10.10
CA LEU A 336 -19.30 -15.27 9.13
C LEU A 336 -17.94 -15.16 9.84
N LEU A 337 -17.84 -14.34 10.89
CA LEU A 337 -16.61 -14.19 11.66
C LEU A 337 -16.18 -15.50 12.32
N GLU A 338 -17.12 -16.23 12.92
CA GLU A 338 -16.88 -17.55 13.51
C GLU A 338 -16.39 -18.54 12.43
N LYS A 339 -17.01 -18.56 11.24
CA LYS A 339 -16.55 -19.37 10.10
C LYS A 339 -15.14 -19.01 9.66
N MET A 340 -14.81 -17.72 9.63
CA MET A 340 -13.46 -17.24 9.30
C MET A 340 -12.44 -17.77 10.31
N TYR A 341 -12.74 -17.71 11.60
CA TYR A 341 -11.84 -18.17 12.67
C TYR A 341 -11.71 -19.70 12.69
N THR A 342 -12.80 -20.45 12.53
CA THR A 342 -12.74 -21.92 12.38
C THR A 342 -11.85 -22.31 11.20
N TRP A 343 -11.96 -21.62 10.06
CA TRP A 343 -11.08 -21.89 8.92
C TRP A 343 -9.61 -21.61 9.22
N LEU A 344 -9.29 -20.56 9.99
CA LEU A 344 -7.92 -20.27 10.43
C LEU A 344 -7.38 -21.38 11.35
N ASP A 345 -8.17 -21.84 12.31
CA ASP A 345 -7.76 -22.91 13.22
C ASP A 345 -7.48 -24.21 12.45
N GLU A 346 -8.27 -24.52 11.44
CA GLU A 346 -8.10 -25.72 10.61
C GLU A 346 -6.92 -25.61 9.62
N ASN A 347 -6.75 -24.45 8.97
CA ASN A 347 -5.89 -24.30 7.79
C ASN A 347 -4.60 -23.52 8.03
N LYS A 348 -4.48 -22.84 9.18
CA LYS A 348 -3.35 -21.99 9.56
C LYS A 348 -2.75 -22.36 10.92
N SER A 349 -3.15 -23.49 11.51
CA SER A 349 -2.59 -24.00 12.77
C SER A 349 -1.07 -24.18 12.76
N SER A 350 -0.45 -24.44 11.61
CA SER A 350 1.01 -24.54 11.49
C SER A 350 1.74 -23.21 11.73
N GLU A 351 1.04 -22.09 11.65
CA GLU A 351 1.58 -20.75 11.92
C GLU A 351 1.35 -20.30 13.38
N ARG A 352 0.69 -21.13 14.20
CA ARG A 352 0.43 -20.82 15.61
C ARG A 352 1.68 -21.08 16.45
N ASN A 353 2.08 -20.10 17.25
CA ASN A 353 3.18 -20.29 18.22
C ASN A 353 2.71 -21.11 19.43
N ALA A 354 3.61 -21.88 20.05
CA ALA A 354 3.29 -22.82 21.12
C ALA A 354 2.57 -22.18 22.33
N ASP A 355 2.90 -20.93 22.64
CA ASP A 355 2.36 -20.19 23.79
C ASP A 355 1.29 -19.15 23.40
N GLN A 356 0.82 -19.16 22.14
CA GLN A 356 -0.14 -18.17 21.63
C GLN A 356 -1.58 -18.54 22.00
N THR A 357 -2.31 -17.61 22.61
CA THR A 357 -3.75 -17.80 22.88
C THR A 357 -4.57 -17.80 21.59
N ASP A 358 -5.82 -18.30 21.64
CA ASP A 358 -6.73 -18.25 20.49
C ASP A 358 -6.96 -16.80 20.03
N GLU A 359 -7.12 -15.87 20.97
CA GLU A 359 -7.33 -14.46 20.67
C GLU A 359 -6.13 -13.84 19.96
N GLN A 360 -4.91 -14.13 20.41
CA GLN A 360 -3.69 -13.66 19.76
C GLN A 360 -3.55 -14.26 18.36
N PHE A 361 -3.81 -15.56 18.21
CA PHE A 361 -3.75 -16.26 16.93
C PHE A 361 -4.77 -15.70 15.93
N HIS A 362 -6.03 -15.54 16.34
CA HIS A 362 -7.07 -14.97 15.48
C HIS A 362 -6.79 -13.50 15.15
N TYR A 363 -6.32 -12.69 16.10
CA TYR A 363 -5.95 -11.30 15.82
C TYR A 363 -4.85 -11.21 14.75
N GLU A 364 -3.80 -12.02 14.86
CA GLU A 364 -2.66 -11.97 13.95
C GLU A 364 -3.03 -12.48 12.54
N LEU A 365 -3.78 -13.59 12.46
CA LEU A 365 -4.03 -14.27 11.19
C LEU A 365 -5.37 -13.95 10.54
N ARG A 366 -6.29 -13.21 11.17
CA ARG A 366 -7.58 -12.82 10.56
C ARG A 366 -7.45 -12.12 9.21
N LYS A 367 -6.33 -11.42 8.97
CA LYS A 367 -6.02 -10.83 7.65
C LYS A 367 -6.03 -11.88 6.52
N LYS A 368 -5.63 -13.12 6.80
CA LYS A 368 -5.54 -14.21 5.83
C LYS A 368 -6.90 -14.84 5.49
N ALA A 369 -7.96 -14.49 6.20
CA ALA A 369 -9.30 -15.00 5.92
C ALA A 369 -10.02 -14.19 4.82
N TRP A 370 -9.57 -12.96 4.52
CA TRP A 370 -10.26 -12.08 3.56
C TRP A 370 -10.43 -12.70 2.18
N GLY A 371 -9.37 -13.29 1.60
CA GLY A 371 -9.46 -13.87 0.27
C GLY A 371 -10.43 -15.06 0.23
N LYS A 372 -10.36 -15.92 1.26
CA LYS A 372 -11.19 -17.13 1.35
C LYS A 372 -12.69 -16.81 1.45
N PHE A 373 -13.04 -15.76 2.21
CA PHE A 373 -14.44 -15.38 2.49
C PHE A 373 -14.86 -14.09 1.79
N LYS A 374 -14.14 -13.69 0.72
CA LYS A 374 -14.36 -12.42 0.00
C LYS A 374 -15.80 -12.28 -0.50
N LYS A 375 -16.35 -13.35 -1.08
CA LYS A 375 -17.69 -13.36 -1.66
C LYS A 375 -18.78 -13.29 -0.59
N GLU A 376 -18.59 -13.98 0.52
CA GLU A 376 -19.47 -13.95 1.69
C GLU A 376 -19.49 -12.55 2.32
N CYS A 377 -18.33 -11.90 2.44
CA CYS A 377 -18.24 -10.51 2.90
C CYS A 377 -18.99 -9.55 1.96
N TRP A 378 -18.87 -9.75 0.64
CA TRP A 378 -19.57 -8.93 -0.35
C TRP A 378 -21.10 -9.12 -0.29
N ASN A 379 -21.55 -10.34 -0.01
CA ASN A 379 -22.96 -10.69 0.04
C ASN A 379 -23.57 -10.53 1.45
N MET A 380 -22.85 -9.92 2.39
CA MET A 380 -23.44 -9.51 3.65
C MET A 380 -24.64 -8.58 3.41
N ASP A 381 -25.53 -8.53 4.40
CA ASP A 381 -26.70 -7.67 4.36
C ASP A 381 -26.31 -6.20 4.05
N VAL A 382 -27.07 -5.57 3.16
CA VAL A 382 -26.76 -4.22 2.68
C VAL A 382 -26.81 -3.20 3.82
N THR A 383 -27.73 -3.36 4.78
CA THR A 383 -27.82 -2.45 5.93
C THR A 383 -26.61 -2.58 6.84
N ALA A 384 -26.11 -3.80 7.05
CA ALA A 384 -24.86 -4.05 7.76
C ALA A 384 -23.65 -3.43 7.06
N ARG A 385 -23.53 -3.62 5.72
CA ARG A 385 -22.45 -3.02 4.92
C ARG A 385 -22.47 -1.50 4.98
N GLU A 386 -23.64 -0.86 4.87
CA GLU A 386 -23.75 0.59 4.98
C GLU A 386 -23.42 1.11 6.40
N SER A 387 -23.77 0.37 7.45
CA SER A 387 -23.40 0.68 8.83
C SER A 387 -21.87 0.67 9.01
N ILE A 388 -21.20 -0.38 8.51
CA ILE A 388 -19.72 -0.48 8.51
C ILE A 388 -19.09 0.67 7.70
N LYS A 389 -19.62 0.98 6.50
CA LYS A 389 -19.12 2.09 5.67
C LYS A 389 -19.19 3.43 6.36
N LYS A 390 -20.22 3.66 7.19
CA LYS A 390 -20.34 4.88 7.99
C LYS A 390 -19.19 5.00 8.98
N LEU A 391 -18.91 3.95 9.77
CA LEU A 391 -17.77 3.94 10.70
C LEU A 391 -16.44 4.14 9.97
N LEU A 392 -16.27 3.50 8.81
CA LEU A 392 -15.07 3.68 7.98
C LEU A 392 -14.92 5.12 7.51
N SER A 393 -16.01 5.77 7.10
CA SER A 393 -15.99 7.17 6.67
C SER A 393 -15.60 8.11 7.81
N GLU A 394 -16.13 7.89 9.02
CA GLU A 394 -15.76 8.64 10.22
C GLU A 394 -14.26 8.48 10.54
N ARG A 395 -13.73 7.26 10.43
CA ARG A 395 -12.28 7.02 10.64
C ARG A 395 -11.43 7.70 9.57
N VAL A 396 -11.80 7.60 8.30
CA VAL A 396 -11.05 8.24 7.20
C VAL A 396 -11.05 9.76 7.38
N GLU A 397 -12.18 10.36 7.73
CA GLU A 397 -12.28 11.81 7.95
C GLU A 397 -11.40 12.26 9.13
N PHE A 398 -11.38 11.50 10.22
CA PHE A 398 -10.47 11.72 11.34
C PHE A 398 -8.99 11.67 10.88
N LEU A 399 -8.58 10.60 10.19
CA LEU A 399 -7.20 10.42 9.75
C LEU A 399 -6.76 11.51 8.77
N PHE A 400 -7.61 11.88 7.82
CA PHE A 400 -7.32 12.96 6.88
C PHE A 400 -7.13 14.32 7.59
N GLY A 401 -7.90 14.58 8.65
CA GLY A 401 -7.71 15.74 9.50
C GLY A 401 -6.38 15.71 10.24
N GLN A 402 -6.03 14.59 10.87
CA GLN A 402 -4.77 14.43 11.61
C GLN A 402 -3.53 14.54 10.71
N LEU A 403 -3.62 14.03 9.48
CA LEU A 403 -2.54 14.04 8.49
C LEU A 403 -2.49 15.35 7.67
N ASN A 404 -3.41 16.28 7.95
CA ASN A 404 -3.52 17.59 7.31
C ASN A 404 -3.64 17.54 5.78
N VAL A 405 -4.42 16.59 5.24
CA VAL A 405 -4.56 16.41 3.77
C VAL A 405 -5.82 17.02 3.17
N PHE A 406 -6.64 17.73 3.96
CA PHE A 406 -7.79 18.47 3.45
C PHE A 406 -7.36 19.55 2.42
N ASN A 407 -8.18 19.75 1.39
CA ASN A 407 -7.95 20.71 0.31
C ASN A 407 -6.67 20.48 -0.53
N THR A 408 -6.08 19.29 -0.47
CA THR A 408 -4.88 18.95 -1.26
C THR A 408 -5.13 18.76 -2.75
N MET A 409 -6.38 18.61 -3.20
CA MET A 409 -6.70 18.40 -4.62
C MET A 409 -6.11 19.48 -5.53
N LYS A 410 -6.18 20.75 -5.11
CA LYS A 410 -5.66 21.88 -5.90
C LYS A 410 -4.14 21.84 -6.03
N ILE A 411 -3.42 21.46 -4.97
CA ILE A 411 -1.96 21.42 -5.00
C ILE A 411 -1.46 20.19 -5.78
N VAL A 412 -2.14 19.05 -5.66
CA VAL A 412 -1.88 17.87 -6.50
C VAL A 412 -2.02 18.22 -7.98
N GLY A 413 -3.10 18.90 -8.38
CA GLY A 413 -3.32 19.31 -9.77
C GLY A 413 -2.31 20.32 -10.34
N LYS A 414 -1.45 20.94 -9.51
CA LYS A 414 -0.34 21.78 -9.99
C LYS A 414 0.84 20.94 -10.51
N PHE A 415 1.09 19.80 -9.87
CA PHE A 415 2.27 18.97 -10.12
C PHE A 415 1.94 17.72 -10.93
N ILE A 416 0.72 17.18 -10.78
CA ILE A 416 0.31 15.94 -11.44
C ILE A 416 -0.61 16.25 -12.61
N LYS A 417 -0.16 15.83 -13.80
CA LYS A 417 -0.94 15.84 -15.02
C LYS A 417 -1.15 14.38 -15.45
N PRO A 418 -2.34 13.80 -15.23
CA PRO A 418 -2.59 12.41 -15.59
C PRO A 418 -2.35 12.18 -17.09
N VAL A 419 -1.64 11.12 -17.42
CA VAL A 419 -1.44 10.65 -18.79
C VAL A 419 -2.33 9.44 -19.00
N VAL A 420 -3.20 9.51 -20.00
CA VAL A 420 -4.07 8.39 -20.34
C VAL A 420 -3.25 7.30 -21.02
N VAL A 421 -3.22 6.11 -20.42
CA VAL A 421 -2.71 4.91 -21.06
C VAL A 421 -3.85 4.24 -21.81
N GLU A 422 -3.75 4.23 -23.14
CA GLU A 422 -4.71 3.54 -23.99
C GLU A 422 -4.55 2.03 -23.80
N LYS A 423 -5.66 1.37 -23.49
CA LYS A 423 -5.75 -0.08 -23.35
C LYS A 423 -6.84 -0.64 -24.23
N THR A 424 -6.65 -1.88 -24.64
CA THR A 424 -7.62 -2.73 -25.34
C THR A 424 -8.17 -3.77 -24.38
N LYS A 425 -9.26 -4.43 -24.77
CA LYS A 425 -9.80 -5.57 -23.99
C LYS A 425 -8.75 -6.67 -23.75
N ALA A 426 -7.82 -6.88 -24.69
CA ALA A 426 -6.80 -7.91 -24.60
C ALA A 426 -5.84 -7.69 -23.41
N ASP A 427 -5.62 -6.44 -23.01
CA ASP A 427 -4.75 -6.08 -21.88
C ASP A 427 -5.36 -6.46 -20.51
N PHE A 428 -6.64 -6.84 -20.48
CA PHE A 428 -7.35 -7.32 -19.29
C PHE A 428 -7.54 -8.84 -19.29
N ALA A 429 -6.86 -9.56 -20.18
CA ALA A 429 -6.88 -11.02 -20.19
C ALA A 429 -6.32 -11.57 -18.86
N PRO A 430 -6.75 -12.78 -18.44
CA PRO A 430 -6.23 -13.40 -17.24
C PRO A 430 -4.71 -13.55 -17.31
N TRP A 431 -4.01 -12.95 -16.35
CA TRP A 431 -2.60 -13.23 -16.13
C TRP A 431 -2.48 -14.62 -15.52
N GLY A 432 -1.59 -15.46 -16.05
CA GLY A 432 -1.37 -16.82 -15.55
C GLY A 432 -1.05 -16.79 -14.05
N SER A 433 -1.99 -17.22 -13.21
CA SER A 433 -1.85 -17.14 -11.77
C SER A 433 -0.85 -18.17 -11.27
N LYS A 434 0.29 -17.70 -10.75
CA LYS A 434 1.08 -18.49 -9.81
C LYS A 434 0.58 -18.13 -8.41
N VAL A 435 0.33 -19.14 -7.59
CA VAL A 435 0.07 -18.94 -6.16
C VAL A 435 1.30 -18.25 -5.57
N ILE A 436 1.11 -17.05 -5.01
CA ILE A 436 2.18 -16.34 -4.31
C ILE A 436 2.27 -16.98 -2.92
N ASP A 437 3.40 -17.63 -2.62
CA ASP A 437 3.70 -17.99 -1.24
C ASP A 437 4.04 -16.71 -0.47
N VAL A 438 3.18 -16.36 0.48
CA VAL A 438 3.27 -15.11 1.25
C VAL A 438 3.89 -15.29 2.63
N ILE A 439 4.29 -16.51 3.01
CA ILE A 439 4.92 -16.75 4.32
C ILE A 439 6.27 -15.98 4.39
N GLY A 440 6.45 -15.20 5.46
CA GLY A 440 7.66 -14.40 5.68
C GLY A 440 7.76 -13.09 4.89
N LEU A 441 6.69 -12.66 4.22
CA LEU A 441 6.59 -11.33 3.61
C LEU A 441 5.99 -10.32 4.61
N SER A 442 6.49 -9.08 4.59
CA SER A 442 5.88 -7.96 5.31
C SER A 442 4.51 -7.62 4.75
N ASP A 443 3.75 -6.92 5.57
CA ASP A 443 2.34 -6.61 5.38
C ASP A 443 2.13 -5.18 4.89
#